data_AF-A0A848ZFR1-F1
#
_entry.id   AF-A0A848ZFR1-F1
#
_cell.length_a   1.000
_cell.length_b   1.000
_cell.length_c   1.000
_cell.angle_alpha   90.00
_cell.angle_beta   90.00
_cell.angle_gamma   90.00
#
_symmetry.space_group_name_H-M   'P 1'
#
loop_
_entity.id
_entity.type
_entity.pdbx_description
1 polymer ?
#
loop_
_entity_poly.entity_id
_entity_poly.type
_entity_poly.pdbx_seq_one_letter_code
_entity_poly.pdbx_strand_id
1 'polypeptide(L)'
;MNDLNRLLASAALLRARGYSASVLSGGIEAWRDAGAPVVAKAGWPGREETEPSRWVTRAAPRIDRIACAWFIRRFVDRTAEFLFVEADRVAASAEEIGGIPFDIDGVEFSHRGDGCSFDTFLDRFGIDDAALRKLAGMVRGADTGRLDLAPQAAGLLAVSRGISAIAADDEEALECGLALFDALYAWCRSSGEGPGSSPARRTA
;
A
#
# COMPACT_ATOMS: atom_id res chain seq x y z
N MET A 1 -17.46 -17.37 27.44
CA MET A 1 -17.62 -17.76 26.02
C MET A 1 -16.30 -17.45 25.34
N ASN A 2 -15.55 -18.46 24.90
CA ASN A 2 -14.17 -18.28 24.41
C ASN A 2 -14.13 -17.38 23.17
N ASP A 3 -13.08 -16.58 23.01
CA ASP A 3 -12.99 -15.52 21.99
C ASP A 3 -13.14 -16.07 20.56
N LEU A 4 -12.62 -17.29 20.33
CA LEU A 4 -12.78 -18.04 19.09
C LEU A 4 -14.24 -18.34 18.73
N ASN A 5 -15.10 -18.67 19.71
CA ASN A 5 -16.51 -18.96 19.44
C ASN A 5 -17.27 -17.71 18.99
N ARG A 6 -16.89 -16.52 19.49
CA ARG A 6 -17.44 -15.24 19.03
C ARG A 6 -17.03 -14.95 17.60
N LEU A 7 -15.76 -15.15 17.25
CA LEU A 7 -15.26 -14.94 15.88
C LEU A 7 -15.94 -15.88 14.87
N LEU A 8 -16.06 -17.16 15.21
CA LEU A 8 -16.74 -18.15 14.36
C LEU A 8 -18.23 -17.81 14.17
N ALA A 9 -18.92 -17.39 15.23
CA ALA A 9 -20.32 -16.97 15.17
C ALA A 9 -20.49 -15.72 14.28
N SER A 10 -19.64 -14.69 14.44
CA SER A 10 -19.66 -13.49 13.61
C SER A 10 -19.44 -13.81 12.12
N ALA A 11 -18.45 -14.64 11.79
CA ALA A 11 -18.20 -15.04 10.41
C ALA A 11 -19.38 -15.84 9.82
N ALA A 12 -20.03 -16.71 10.60
CA ALA A 12 -21.23 -17.42 10.17
C ALA A 12 -22.41 -16.47 9.91
N LEU A 13 -22.64 -15.47 10.77
CA LEU A 13 -23.68 -14.46 10.60
C LEU A 13 -23.46 -13.56 9.38
N LEU A 14 -22.20 -13.27 9.02
CA LEU A 14 -21.84 -12.54 7.80
C LEU A 14 -22.07 -13.39 6.55
N ARG A 15 -21.68 -14.67 6.57
CA ARG A 15 -21.96 -15.61 5.45
C ARG A 15 -23.46 -15.79 5.22
N ALA A 16 -24.26 -15.90 6.28
CA ALA A 16 -25.72 -15.98 6.18
C ALA A 16 -26.36 -14.74 5.53
N ARG A 17 -25.64 -13.60 5.52
CA ARG A 17 -26.04 -12.35 4.84
C ARG A 17 -25.45 -12.20 3.43
N GLY A 18 -24.78 -13.23 2.90
CA GLY A 18 -24.20 -13.22 1.55
C GLY A 18 -22.78 -12.66 1.46
N TYR A 19 -22.14 -12.30 2.59
CA TYR A 19 -20.76 -11.82 2.58
C TYR A 19 -19.75 -12.98 2.58
N SER A 20 -18.66 -12.83 1.82
CA SER A 20 -17.50 -13.73 1.93
C SER A 20 -16.74 -13.43 3.22
N ALA A 21 -16.87 -14.30 4.23
CA ALA A 21 -16.28 -14.11 5.56
C ALA A 21 -15.59 -15.37 6.06
N SER A 22 -14.35 -15.21 6.55
CA SER A 22 -13.49 -16.25 7.11
C SER A 22 -12.88 -15.78 8.43
N VAL A 23 -12.44 -16.72 9.27
CA VAL A 23 -11.73 -16.42 10.53
C VAL A 23 -10.24 -16.72 10.33
N LEU A 24 -9.39 -15.83 10.82
CA LEU A 24 -7.94 -16.04 10.83
C LEU A 24 -7.60 -17.10 11.89
N SER A 25 -7.03 -18.22 11.44
CA SER A 25 -6.59 -19.29 12.34
C SER A 25 -5.53 -18.76 13.31
N GLY A 26 -5.73 -18.98 14.61
CA GLY A 26 -4.83 -18.49 15.66
C GLY A 26 -4.84 -16.97 15.90
N GLY A 27 -5.74 -16.23 15.26
CA GLY A 27 -5.94 -14.81 15.53
C GLY A 27 -4.74 -13.92 15.16
N ILE A 28 -4.67 -12.75 15.81
CA ILE A 28 -3.59 -11.78 15.60
C ILE A 28 -2.28 -12.24 16.23
N GLU A 29 -2.36 -13.09 17.26
CA GLU A 29 -1.22 -13.70 17.92
C GLU A 29 -0.45 -14.58 16.94
N ALA A 30 -1.11 -15.55 16.30
CA ALA A 30 -0.47 -16.41 15.31
C ALA A 30 0.06 -15.63 14.08
N TRP A 31 -0.60 -14.53 13.71
CA TRP A 31 -0.11 -13.63 12.67
C TRP A 31 1.22 -12.97 13.06
N ARG A 32 1.31 -12.45 14.29
CA ARG A 32 2.53 -11.85 14.84
C ARG A 32 3.65 -12.89 14.99
N ASP A 33 3.33 -14.06 15.51
CA ASP A 33 4.30 -15.15 15.70
C ASP A 33 4.87 -15.67 14.37
N ALA A 34 4.09 -15.59 13.29
CA ALA A 34 4.53 -15.88 11.93
C ALA A 34 5.39 -14.76 11.30
N GLY A 35 5.69 -13.68 12.04
CA GLY A 35 6.47 -12.54 11.55
C GLY A 35 5.77 -11.75 10.45
N ALA A 36 4.44 -11.83 10.36
CA ALA A 36 3.69 -11.14 9.32
C ALA A 36 3.53 -9.63 9.66
N PRO A 37 3.41 -8.75 8.63
CA PRO A 37 3.41 -7.31 8.85
C PRO A 37 2.24 -6.87 9.72
N VAL A 38 2.51 -5.95 10.64
CA VAL A 38 1.52 -5.29 11.48
C VAL A 38 1.66 -3.79 11.36
N VAL A 39 0.52 -3.10 11.40
CA VAL A 39 0.46 -1.63 11.41
C VAL A 39 -0.09 -1.18 12.75
N ALA A 40 0.58 -0.22 13.38
CA ALA A 40 0.05 0.45 14.54
C ALA A 40 -1.12 1.36 14.12
N LYS A 41 -2.36 0.96 14.42
CA LYS A 41 -3.56 1.75 14.08
C LYS A 41 -3.72 3.01 14.94
N ALA A 42 -3.14 3.04 16.14
CA ALA A 42 -3.26 4.17 17.05
C ALA A 42 -2.44 5.37 16.55
N GLY A 43 -3.06 6.56 16.47
CA GLY A 43 -2.36 7.82 16.19
C GLY A 43 -2.35 8.29 14.74
N TRP A 44 -3.17 7.69 13.87
CA TRP A 44 -3.28 8.08 12.45
C TRP A 44 -4.15 9.34 12.25
N PRO A 45 -3.66 10.40 11.57
CA PRO A 45 -4.49 11.56 11.22
C PRO A 45 -5.68 11.13 10.35
N GLY A 46 -6.86 11.73 10.56
CA GLY A 46 -7.99 11.57 9.63
C GLY A 46 -8.80 10.27 9.72
N ARG A 47 -8.53 9.36 10.67
CA ARG A 47 -9.33 8.14 10.84
C ARG A 47 -10.42 8.32 11.91
N GLU A 48 -11.61 8.74 11.50
CA GLU A 48 -12.82 8.26 12.17
C GLU A 48 -13.03 6.82 11.69
N GLU A 49 -13.23 5.85 12.59
CA GLU A 49 -13.23 4.43 12.22
C GLU A 49 -14.33 4.02 11.22
N THR A 50 -15.27 4.93 10.95
CA THR A 50 -16.46 4.74 10.12
C THR A 50 -16.34 5.27 8.69
N GLU A 51 -15.35 6.13 8.39
CA GLU A 51 -15.22 6.77 7.08
C GLU A 51 -13.87 6.44 6.40
N PRO A 52 -13.83 6.38 5.06
CA PRO A 52 -12.57 6.28 4.33
C PRO A 52 -11.60 7.41 4.63
N SER A 53 -10.31 7.08 4.77
CA SER A 53 -9.25 8.09 4.74
C SER A 53 -9.11 8.67 3.33
N ARG A 54 -8.95 10.00 3.26
CA ARG A 54 -8.78 10.73 2.00
C ARG A 54 -7.33 11.20 1.86
N TRP A 55 -6.75 10.98 0.69
CA TRP A 55 -5.35 11.27 0.42
C TRP A 55 -5.22 12.12 -0.84
N VAL A 56 -4.45 13.19 -0.77
CA VAL A 56 -4.33 14.14 -1.87
C VAL A 56 -2.90 14.23 -2.34
N THR A 57 -2.69 14.14 -3.65
CA THR A 57 -1.37 14.31 -4.25
C THR A 57 -1.47 14.94 -5.65
N ARG A 58 -0.32 15.08 -6.30
CA ARG A 58 -0.22 15.67 -7.63
C ARG A 58 -0.76 14.73 -8.70
N ALA A 59 -1.46 15.30 -9.67
CA ALA A 59 -1.90 14.65 -10.90
C ALA A 59 -0.74 14.03 -11.68
N ALA A 60 -1.07 13.10 -12.59
CA ALA A 60 -0.12 12.24 -13.29
C ALA A 60 0.81 11.50 -12.31
N PRO A 61 0.28 10.61 -11.44
CA PRO A 61 1.05 10.00 -10.38
C PRO A 61 2.16 9.11 -10.97
N ARG A 62 3.38 9.37 -10.49
CA ARG A 62 4.54 8.52 -10.78
C ARG A 62 4.58 7.33 -9.83
N ILE A 63 5.56 6.45 -10.06
CA ILE A 63 5.64 5.17 -9.38
C ILE A 63 5.62 5.26 -7.85
N ASP A 64 6.25 6.27 -7.25
CA ASP A 64 6.28 6.42 -5.79
C ASP A 64 4.90 6.77 -5.21
N ARG A 65 4.14 7.65 -5.86
CA ARG A 65 2.75 7.96 -5.45
C ARG A 65 1.84 6.75 -5.54
N ILE A 66 1.96 5.98 -6.61
CA ILE A 66 1.21 4.74 -6.80
C ILE A 66 1.63 3.71 -5.74
N ALA A 67 2.91 3.60 -5.41
CA ALA A 67 3.40 2.72 -4.35
C ALA A 67 2.82 3.08 -2.99
N CYS A 68 2.81 4.37 -2.65
CA CYS A 68 2.22 4.89 -1.41
C CYS A 68 0.71 4.61 -1.36
N ALA A 69 -0.01 4.87 -2.45
CA ALA A 69 -1.45 4.60 -2.54
C ALA A 69 -1.78 3.10 -2.42
N TRP A 70 -0.98 2.23 -3.06
CA TRP A 70 -1.08 0.78 -2.88
C TRP A 70 -0.84 0.39 -1.42
N PHE A 71 0.19 0.92 -0.79
CA PHE A 71 0.49 0.63 0.61
C PHE A 71 -0.68 0.99 1.52
N ILE A 72 -1.25 2.18 1.35
CA ILE A 72 -2.42 2.63 2.12
C ILE A 72 -3.58 1.64 1.93
N ARG A 73 -3.98 1.36 0.68
CA ARG A 73 -5.08 0.42 0.40
C ARG A 73 -4.82 -0.99 0.90
N ARG A 74 -3.54 -1.40 0.96
CA ARG A 74 -3.17 -2.77 1.31
C ARG A 74 -3.06 -3.01 2.80
N PHE A 75 -2.47 -2.09 3.55
CA PHE A 75 -2.07 -2.29 4.95
C PHE A 75 -2.78 -1.38 5.94
N VAL A 76 -3.35 -0.27 5.48
CA VAL A 76 -3.79 0.83 6.34
C VAL A 76 -5.30 0.94 6.34
N ASP A 77 -5.85 1.26 5.17
CA ASP A 77 -7.24 1.51 4.94
C ASP A 77 -7.62 1.05 3.54
N ARG A 78 -8.30 -0.11 3.49
CA ARG A 78 -8.74 -0.73 2.25
C ARG A 78 -9.73 0.12 1.46
N THR A 79 -10.42 1.03 2.13
CA THR A 79 -11.43 1.90 1.54
C THR A 79 -10.89 3.29 1.17
N ALA A 80 -9.58 3.55 1.36
CA ALA A 80 -8.98 4.85 1.13
C ALA A 80 -9.27 5.44 -0.27
N GLU A 81 -9.62 6.72 -0.26
CA GLU A 81 -9.93 7.54 -1.43
C GLU A 81 -8.72 8.42 -1.78
N PHE A 82 -8.44 8.56 -3.07
CA PHE A 82 -7.33 9.36 -3.58
C PHE A 82 -7.87 10.47 -4.46
N LEU A 83 -7.32 11.67 -4.28
CA LEU A 83 -7.59 12.82 -5.11
C LEU A 83 -6.29 13.30 -5.75
N PHE A 84 -6.30 13.37 -7.08
CA PHE A 84 -5.20 13.85 -7.89
C PHE A 84 -5.54 15.25 -8.41
N VAL A 85 -4.69 16.22 -8.07
CA VAL A 85 -4.90 17.63 -8.43
C VAL A 85 -3.60 18.28 -8.92
N GLU A 86 -3.71 19.45 -9.51
CA GLU A 86 -2.55 20.28 -9.84
C GLU A 86 -1.69 20.55 -8.60
N ALA A 87 -0.38 20.70 -8.82
CA ALA A 87 0.60 20.72 -7.73
C ALA A 87 0.39 21.84 -6.71
N ASP A 88 -0.06 23.00 -7.17
CA ASP A 88 -0.38 24.16 -6.35
C ASP A 88 -1.74 24.06 -5.63
N ARG A 89 -2.55 23.04 -5.96
CA ARG A 89 -3.87 22.80 -5.36
C ARG A 89 -3.86 21.74 -4.26
N VAL A 90 -2.82 20.90 -4.16
CA VAL A 90 -2.79 19.76 -3.23
C VAL A 90 -3.11 20.17 -1.79
N ALA A 91 -2.46 21.20 -1.26
CA ALA A 91 -2.68 21.64 0.12
C ALA A 91 -4.10 22.16 0.35
N ALA A 92 -4.60 23.02 -0.55
CA ALA A 92 -5.95 23.59 -0.46
C ALA A 92 -7.03 22.51 -0.57
N SER A 93 -6.89 21.57 -1.51
CA SER A 93 -7.81 20.46 -1.68
C SER A 93 -7.80 19.49 -0.50
N ALA A 94 -6.62 19.23 0.10
CA ALA A 94 -6.51 18.43 1.31
C ALA A 94 -7.25 19.08 2.48
N GLU A 95 -7.08 20.38 2.69
CA GLU A 95 -7.81 21.12 3.72
C GLU A 95 -9.33 21.08 3.49
N GLU A 96 -9.78 21.31 2.26
CA GLU A 96 -11.20 21.36 1.88
C GLU A 96 -11.94 20.04 2.16
N ILE A 97 -11.32 18.88 1.85
CA ILE A 97 -11.96 17.57 2.01
C ILE A 97 -11.61 16.86 3.32
N GLY A 98 -10.79 17.49 4.18
CA GLY A 98 -10.22 16.86 5.37
C GLY A 98 -9.26 15.70 5.04
N GLY A 99 -8.56 15.79 3.92
CA GLY A 99 -7.61 14.79 3.43
C GLY A 99 -6.17 15.03 3.89
N ILE A 100 -5.32 14.02 3.64
CA ILE A 100 -3.91 14.02 3.99
C ILE A 100 -3.08 14.26 2.73
N PRO A 101 -2.34 15.37 2.63
CA PRO A 101 -1.46 15.60 1.49
C PRO A 101 -0.21 14.71 1.59
N PHE A 102 0.22 14.15 0.46
CA PHE A 102 1.45 13.35 0.39
C PHE A 102 2.19 13.55 -0.94
N ASP A 103 3.48 13.21 -0.93
CA ASP A 103 4.41 13.31 -2.06
C ASP A 103 4.55 14.72 -2.66
N ILE A 104 4.54 15.71 -1.76
CA ILE A 104 4.82 17.12 -2.04
C ILE A 104 5.81 17.66 -1.01
N ASP A 105 6.49 18.76 -1.31
CA ASP A 105 7.46 19.34 -0.38
C ASP A 105 6.77 19.90 0.88
N GLY A 106 7.38 19.68 2.03
CA GLY A 106 6.95 20.28 3.30
C GLY A 106 5.82 19.57 4.04
N VAL A 107 5.30 18.44 3.52
CA VAL A 107 4.31 17.61 4.24
C VAL A 107 4.95 16.42 4.94
N GLU A 108 4.22 15.84 5.90
CA GLU A 108 4.71 14.72 6.71
C GLU A 108 5.11 13.50 5.87
N PHE A 109 4.27 13.17 4.89
CA PHE A 109 4.40 12.04 3.96
C PHE A 109 5.06 12.48 2.67
N SER A 110 6.35 12.79 2.75
CA SER A 110 7.16 13.26 1.62
C SER A 110 8.51 12.54 1.59
N HIS A 111 9.31 12.84 0.57
CA HIS A 111 10.70 12.40 0.48
C HIS A 111 11.50 12.90 1.69
N ARG A 112 12.46 12.09 2.15
CA ARG A 112 13.36 12.44 3.26
C ARG A 112 14.79 12.05 2.95
N GLY A 113 15.66 13.05 2.86
CA GLY A 113 17.07 12.85 2.49
C GLY A 113 17.17 12.11 1.16
N ASP A 114 17.84 10.96 1.18
CA ASP A 114 18.00 10.09 0.01
C ASP A 114 16.84 9.09 -0.18
N GLY A 115 15.79 9.14 0.63
CA GLY A 115 14.61 8.28 0.53
C GLY A 115 13.50 8.86 -0.36
N CYS A 116 12.63 7.98 -0.85
CA CYS A 116 11.37 8.36 -1.52
C CYS A 116 10.22 8.44 -0.50
N SER A 117 9.04 8.91 -0.90
CA SER A 117 7.88 8.95 -0.02
C SER A 117 7.51 7.56 0.48
N PHE A 118 7.60 6.51 -0.34
CA PHE A 118 7.31 5.14 0.10
C PHE A 118 8.17 4.69 1.30
N ASP A 119 9.43 5.12 1.37
CA ASP A 119 10.28 4.87 2.54
C ASP A 119 9.72 5.55 3.79
N THR A 120 9.32 6.83 3.67
CA THR A 120 8.67 7.57 4.74
C THR A 120 7.39 6.89 5.20
N PHE A 121 6.59 6.32 4.29
CA PHE A 121 5.41 5.54 4.66
C PHE A 121 5.78 4.34 5.55
N LEU A 122 6.73 3.49 5.13
CA LEU A 122 7.13 2.34 5.95
C LEU A 122 7.56 2.75 7.37
N ASP A 123 8.34 3.84 7.47
CA ASP A 123 8.81 4.37 8.75
C ASP A 123 7.67 4.92 9.63
N ARG A 124 6.77 5.72 9.06
CA ARG A 124 5.65 6.34 9.81
C ARG A 124 4.62 5.31 10.26
N PHE A 125 4.39 4.27 9.47
CA PHE A 125 3.49 3.18 9.81
C PHE A 125 4.13 2.10 10.70
N GLY A 126 5.44 2.20 10.96
CA GLY A 126 6.18 1.28 11.82
C GLY A 126 6.22 -0.14 11.29
N ILE A 127 6.18 -0.33 9.96
CA ILE A 127 6.20 -1.67 9.37
C ILE A 127 7.64 -2.19 9.30
N ASP A 128 7.85 -3.34 9.95
CA ASP A 128 9.07 -4.14 9.86
C ASP A 128 8.80 -5.42 9.03
N ASP A 129 8.87 -5.31 7.70
CA ASP A 129 8.68 -6.45 6.77
C ASP A 129 9.78 -6.43 5.70
N ALA A 130 10.51 -7.53 5.59
CA ALA A 130 11.66 -7.65 4.69
C ALA A 130 11.27 -7.55 3.20
N ALA A 131 10.08 -8.04 2.84
CA ALA A 131 9.59 -7.96 1.46
C ALA A 131 9.20 -6.52 1.10
N LEU A 132 8.57 -5.78 2.01
CA LEU A 132 8.29 -4.35 1.83
C LEU A 132 9.56 -3.52 1.76
N ARG A 133 10.59 -3.81 2.58
CA ARG A 133 11.90 -3.14 2.45
C ARG A 133 12.58 -3.41 1.11
N LYS A 134 12.50 -4.64 0.61
CA LYS A 134 13.01 -4.99 -0.72
C LYS A 134 12.26 -4.23 -1.82
N LEU A 135 10.93 -4.16 -1.72
CA LEU A 135 10.09 -3.39 -2.63
C LEU A 135 10.44 -1.89 -2.58
N ALA A 136 10.66 -1.33 -1.38
CA ALA A 136 11.06 0.06 -1.19
C ALA A 136 12.37 0.40 -1.92
N GLY A 137 13.36 -0.50 -1.89
CA GLY A 137 14.58 -0.35 -2.67
C GLY A 137 14.34 -0.24 -4.19
N MET A 138 13.38 -1.00 -4.73
CA MET A 138 13.00 -0.90 -6.14
C MET A 138 12.30 0.42 -6.46
N VAL A 139 11.33 0.81 -5.63
CA VAL A 139 10.59 2.08 -5.78
C VAL A 139 11.55 3.26 -5.72
N ARG A 140 12.41 3.30 -4.69
CA ARG A 140 13.44 4.33 -4.53
C ARG A 140 14.36 4.42 -5.73
N GLY A 141 14.84 3.29 -6.25
CA GLY A 141 15.68 3.25 -7.44
C GLY A 141 14.99 3.80 -8.68
N ALA A 142 13.73 3.40 -8.91
CA ALA A 142 12.95 3.85 -10.06
C ALA A 142 12.58 5.34 -9.98
N ASP A 143 12.15 5.80 -8.81
CA ASP A 143 11.66 7.16 -8.60
C ASP A 143 12.78 8.21 -8.60
N THR A 144 13.90 7.91 -7.93
CA THR A 144 15.04 8.83 -7.82
C THR A 144 16.04 8.72 -8.97
N GLY A 145 15.80 7.85 -9.95
CA GLY A 145 16.69 7.63 -11.10
C GLY A 145 17.99 6.88 -10.79
N ARG A 146 18.17 6.40 -9.56
CA ARG A 146 19.31 5.57 -9.13
C ARG A 146 19.02 4.10 -9.42
N LEU A 147 19.06 3.75 -10.70
CA LEU A 147 18.63 2.44 -11.21
C LEU A 147 19.52 1.28 -10.73
N ASP A 148 20.68 1.57 -10.16
CA ASP A 148 21.62 0.62 -9.56
C ASP A 148 21.21 0.16 -8.15
N LEU A 149 20.27 0.86 -7.48
CA LEU A 149 19.77 0.47 -6.15
C LEU A 149 19.06 -0.89 -6.14
N ALA A 150 18.47 -1.28 -7.26
CA ALA A 150 17.87 -2.61 -7.43
C ALA A 150 17.88 -3.01 -8.92
N PRO A 151 18.23 -4.27 -9.26
CA PRO A 151 18.19 -4.74 -10.66
C PRO A 151 16.82 -4.55 -11.34
N GLN A 152 15.75 -4.51 -10.55
CA GLN A 152 14.37 -4.36 -11.01
C GLN A 152 13.99 -2.89 -11.28
N ALA A 153 14.76 -1.91 -10.80
CA ALA A 153 14.39 -0.50 -10.83
C ALA A 153 14.18 0.04 -12.25
N ALA A 154 15.07 -0.30 -13.19
CA ALA A 154 14.95 0.13 -14.58
C ALA A 154 13.67 -0.41 -15.26
N GLY A 155 13.33 -1.67 -14.99
CA GLY A 155 12.11 -2.30 -15.49
C GLY A 155 10.86 -1.68 -14.87
N LEU A 156 10.89 -1.43 -13.55
CA LEU A 156 9.80 -0.77 -12.83
C LEU A 156 9.56 0.65 -13.36
N LEU A 157 10.62 1.42 -13.63
CA LEU A 157 10.53 2.74 -14.24
C LEU A 157 9.91 2.67 -15.65
N ALA A 158 10.32 1.69 -16.46
CA ALA A 158 9.77 1.50 -17.81
C ALA A 158 8.27 1.18 -17.76
N VAL A 159 7.86 0.28 -16.87
CA VAL A 159 6.44 -0.06 -16.66
C VAL A 159 5.65 1.14 -16.15
N SER A 160 6.16 1.89 -15.18
CA SER A 160 5.51 3.11 -14.67
C SER A 160 5.24 4.12 -15.78
N ARG A 161 6.23 4.38 -16.63
CA ARG A 161 6.06 5.28 -17.79
C ARG A 161 5.06 4.73 -18.79
N GLY A 162 5.05 3.41 -19.00
CA GLY A 162 4.06 2.73 -19.83
C GLY A 162 2.63 2.92 -19.31
N ILE A 163 2.40 2.72 -18.01
CA ILE A 163 1.11 2.95 -17.36
C ILE A 163 0.66 4.39 -17.59
N SER A 164 1.52 5.37 -17.30
CA SER A 164 1.21 6.79 -17.54
C SER A 164 0.90 7.14 -19.00
N ALA A 165 1.37 6.33 -19.96
CA ALA A 165 1.14 6.56 -21.39
C ALA A 165 -0.14 5.90 -21.92
N ILE A 166 -0.68 4.89 -21.22
CA ILE A 166 -1.87 4.13 -21.68
C ILE A 166 -3.13 4.43 -20.86
N ALA A 167 -2.98 4.85 -19.60
CA ALA A 167 -4.10 5.19 -18.75
C ALA A 167 -4.81 6.44 -19.26
N ALA A 168 -6.14 6.43 -19.24
CA ALA A 168 -6.96 7.58 -19.64
C ALA A 168 -6.94 8.70 -18.60
N ASP A 169 -6.82 8.34 -17.32
CA ASP A 169 -6.80 9.24 -16.17
C ASP A 169 -5.94 8.70 -15.01
N ASP A 170 -5.84 9.47 -13.93
CA ASP A 170 -5.01 9.16 -12.77
C ASP A 170 -5.56 7.98 -11.95
N GLU A 171 -6.89 7.82 -11.92
CA GLU A 171 -7.56 6.68 -11.30
C GLU A 171 -7.24 5.37 -12.03
N GLU A 172 -7.30 5.34 -13.36
CA GLU A 172 -6.92 4.15 -14.14
C GLU A 172 -5.43 3.82 -13.97
N ALA A 173 -4.56 4.85 -13.93
CA ALA A 173 -3.14 4.67 -13.66
C ALA A 173 -2.91 4.06 -12.27
N LEU A 174 -3.65 4.52 -11.25
CA LEU A 174 -3.63 3.95 -9.91
C LEU A 174 -4.04 2.48 -9.93
N GLU A 175 -5.20 2.13 -10.49
CA GLU A 175 -5.71 0.75 -10.53
C GLU A 175 -4.74 -0.21 -11.23
N CYS A 176 -4.17 0.19 -12.37
CA CYS A 176 -3.10 -0.57 -13.03
C CYS A 176 -1.89 -0.81 -12.10
N GLY A 177 -1.51 0.25 -11.40
CA GLY A 177 -0.42 0.23 -10.42
C GLY A 177 -0.67 -0.67 -9.21
N LEU A 178 -1.90 -0.71 -8.69
CA LEU A 178 -2.27 -1.53 -7.54
C LEU A 178 -2.01 -3.02 -7.81
N ALA A 179 -2.42 -3.50 -8.99
CA ALA A 179 -2.18 -4.89 -9.40
C ALA A 179 -0.69 -5.20 -9.57
N LEU A 180 0.07 -4.26 -10.15
CA LEU A 180 1.52 -4.38 -10.29
C LEU A 180 2.21 -4.52 -8.92
N PHE A 181 1.84 -3.69 -7.95
CA PHE A 181 2.46 -3.73 -6.62
C PHE A 181 2.05 -4.97 -5.82
N ASP A 182 0.83 -5.48 -5.98
CA ASP A 182 0.47 -6.79 -5.43
C ASP A 182 1.37 -7.90 -5.98
N ALA A 183 1.65 -7.89 -7.29
CA ALA A 183 2.53 -8.87 -7.93
C ALA A 183 3.99 -8.73 -7.46
N LEU A 184 4.51 -7.50 -7.39
CA LEU A 184 5.87 -7.23 -6.92
C LEU A 184 6.04 -7.59 -5.45
N TYR A 185 5.05 -7.29 -4.59
CA TYR A 185 5.09 -7.66 -3.19
C TYR A 185 5.03 -9.18 -3.01
N ALA A 186 4.15 -9.87 -3.75
CA ALA A 186 4.10 -11.33 -3.75
C ALA A 186 5.45 -11.95 -4.17
N TRP A 187 6.08 -11.39 -5.21
CA TRP A 187 7.42 -11.79 -5.63
C TRP A 187 8.47 -11.50 -4.54
N CYS A 188 8.44 -10.34 -3.90
CA CYS A 188 9.38 -10.00 -2.83
C CYS A 188 9.28 -10.99 -1.66
N ARG A 189 8.06 -11.46 -1.33
CA ARG A 189 7.83 -12.47 -0.30
C ARG A 189 8.35 -13.85 -0.67
N SER A 190 8.27 -14.26 -1.93
CA SER A 190 8.75 -15.58 -2.38
C SER A 190 10.25 -15.60 -2.69
N SER A 191 10.83 -14.47 -3.08
CA SER A 191 12.22 -14.40 -3.55
C SER A 191 13.30 -14.65 -2.50
N GLY A 192 12.93 -14.88 -1.23
CA GLY A 192 13.84 -15.42 -0.20
C GLY A 192 13.97 -16.94 -0.26
N GLU A 193 13.05 -17.60 -0.96
CA GLU A 193 13.10 -19.01 -1.35
C GLU A 193 13.64 -19.05 -2.79
N GLY A 194 14.53 -19.99 -3.12
CA GLY A 194 15.20 -20.03 -4.43
C GLY A 194 14.24 -20.08 -5.63
N PRO A 195 14.76 -19.97 -6.88
CA PRO A 195 13.93 -19.95 -8.08
C PRO A 195 13.07 -21.22 -8.17
N GLY A 196 11.79 -21.14 -7.79
CA GLY A 196 10.88 -22.28 -7.80
C GLY A 196 9.68 -22.24 -6.86
N SER A 197 9.60 -21.37 -5.84
CA SER A 197 8.42 -21.35 -4.97
C SER A 197 7.28 -20.51 -5.57
N SER A 198 6.38 -21.19 -6.28
CA SER A 198 5.07 -20.63 -6.57
C SER A 198 4.30 -20.50 -5.24
N PRO A 199 3.65 -19.34 -4.96
CA PRO A 199 2.79 -19.23 -3.79
C PRO A 199 1.68 -20.28 -3.87
N ALA A 200 1.33 -20.87 -2.72
CA ALA A 200 0.26 -21.86 -2.61
C ALA A 200 -1.02 -21.31 -3.28
N ARG A 201 -1.42 -21.95 -4.40
CA ARG A 201 -2.66 -21.63 -5.10
C ARG A 201 -3.81 -21.68 -4.09
N ARG A 202 -4.64 -20.63 -4.05
CA ARG A 202 -5.95 -20.72 -3.40
C ARG A 202 -6.78 -21.72 -4.19
N THR A 203 -7.01 -22.90 -3.62
CA THR A 203 -8.11 -23.77 -4.07
C THR A 203 -9.43 -23.09 -3.70
N ALA A 204 -10.33 -23.02 -4.69
CA ALA A 204 -11.67 -22.48 -4.57
C ALA A 204 -12.51 -23.24 -3.53
#